data_AF-A0A5D2EZ01-F1
#
_entry.id   AF-A0A5D2EZ01-F1
#
_cell.length_a   1.000
_cell.length_b   1.000
_cell.length_c   1.000
_cell.angle_alpha   90.00
_cell.angle_beta   90.00
_cell.angle_gamma   90.00
#
_symmetry.space_group_name_H-M   'P 1'
#
loop_
_entity.id
_entity.type
_entity.pdbx_description
1 polymer ?
#
loop_
_entity_poly.entity_id
_entity_poly.type
_entity_poly.pdbx_seq_one_letter_code
_entity_poly.pdbx_strand_id
1 'polypeptide(L)'
;MPALLVKNNRGFKRSISDHVPILLSPKDVDWGPRPFKVLNYWFSSSDCMRKLKEVYQNAPWHGDVGYSLLVKLKTKKAFLKRWNREEFGNIDTKMENPEKLVDELDTLGIARELNVTELDLKRRFQAELWKALL
;
A
#
# COMPACT_ATOMS: atom_id res chain seq x y z
N MET A 1 23.17 30.54 22.89
CA MET A 1 22.93 29.13 22.54
C MET A 1 21.99 29.12 21.34
N PRO A 2 22.43 28.76 20.13
CA PRO A 2 21.60 28.89 18.93
C PRO A 2 20.53 27.80 18.90
N ALA A 3 19.33 28.18 18.43
CA ALA A 3 18.18 27.32 18.24
C ALA A 3 18.54 26.15 17.30
N LEU A 4 18.36 24.92 17.80
CA LEU A 4 18.41 23.73 16.99
C LEU A 4 17.21 23.76 16.03
N LEU A 5 17.47 24.24 14.82
CA LEU A 5 16.63 24.05 13.65
C LEU A 5 16.32 22.55 13.53
N VAL A 6 15.08 22.17 13.87
CA VAL A 6 14.50 20.85 13.57
C VAL A 6 14.31 20.77 12.05
N LYS A 7 15.41 20.59 11.32
CA LYS A 7 15.42 20.29 9.89
C LYS A 7 15.62 18.79 9.69
N ASN A 8 14.64 17.98 10.10
CA ASN A 8 14.46 16.65 9.52
C ASN A 8 13.11 16.04 9.92
N ASN A 9 11.99 16.67 9.55
CA ASN A 9 10.68 16.05 9.66
C ASN A 9 10.46 15.13 8.44
N ARG A 10 11.24 14.04 8.33
CA ARG A 10 10.93 12.95 7.40
C ARG A 10 9.93 12.02 8.08
N GLY A 11 8.67 12.44 8.13
CA GLY A 11 7.57 11.50 8.39
C GLY A 11 7.64 10.36 7.37
N PHE A 12 7.15 9.18 7.75
CA PHE A 12 6.94 8.11 6.77
C PHE A 12 6.05 8.67 5.64
N LYS A 13 6.31 8.30 4.37
CA LYS A 13 5.40 8.64 3.26
C LYS A 13 3.98 8.33 3.72
N ARG A 14 3.09 9.32 3.69
CA ARG A 14 1.72 9.11 4.19
C ARG A 14 1.08 8.00 3.36
N SER A 15 0.76 6.88 4.01
CA SER A 15 -0.19 5.91 3.47
C SER A 15 -1.58 6.22 4.03
N ILE A 16 -2.58 5.40 3.72
CA ILE A 16 -3.97 5.42 4.26
C ILE A 16 -4.15 5.54 5.79
N SER A 17 -3.06 5.53 6.58
CA SER A 17 -3.11 5.71 8.04
C SER A 17 -3.26 7.20 8.38
N ASP A 18 -4.29 7.54 9.15
CA ASP A 18 -4.49 8.86 9.78
C ASP A 18 -3.42 9.15 10.86
N HIS A 19 -2.85 8.08 11.44
CA HIS A 19 -1.67 8.16 12.28
C HIS A 19 -0.39 8.30 11.45
N VAL A 20 0.28 9.46 11.57
CA VAL A 20 1.67 9.65 11.17
C VAL A 20 2.54 9.54 12.41
N PRO A 21 3.18 8.38 12.67
CA PRO A 21 4.16 8.30 13.75
C PRO A 21 5.31 9.28 13.47
N ILE A 22 5.64 10.12 14.45
CA ILE A 22 6.81 10.99 14.38
C ILE A 22 8.04 10.07 14.51
N LEU A 23 8.77 9.89 13.40
CA LEU A 23 9.97 9.07 13.38
C LEU A 23 11.14 9.86 13.98
N LEU A 24 11.41 9.65 15.26
CA LEU A 24 12.63 10.11 15.91
C LEU A 24 13.71 9.03 15.75
N SER A 25 14.31 8.92 14.56
CA SER A 25 15.47 8.05 14.35
C SER A 25 16.67 8.85 13.83
N PRO A 26 17.86 8.72 14.42
CA PRO A 26 19.07 9.37 13.92
C PRO A 26 19.60 8.74 12.62
N LYS A 27 19.03 7.63 12.14
CA LYS A 27 19.42 6.91 10.91
C LYS A 27 18.20 6.33 10.19
N ASP A 28 18.26 6.28 8.86
CA ASP A 28 17.27 5.58 8.02
C ASP A 28 17.34 4.06 8.35
N VAL A 29 16.25 3.49 8.88
CA VAL A 29 16.14 2.06 9.21
C VAL A 29 15.45 1.35 8.05
N ASP A 30 16.15 0.41 7.41
CA ASP A 30 15.53 -0.51 6.45
C ASP A 30 14.79 -1.63 7.21
N TRP A 31 13.47 -1.58 7.16
CA TRP A 31 12.57 -2.58 7.76
C TRP A 31 12.43 -3.86 6.92
N GLY A 32 13.19 -3.96 5.82
CA GLY A 32 13.13 -5.07 4.89
C GLY A 32 11.99 -4.96 3.88
N PRO A 33 11.79 -6.00 3.05
CA PRO A 33 10.82 -5.97 1.97
C PRO A 33 9.39 -5.81 2.50
N ARG A 34 8.66 -4.89 1.87
CA ARG A 34 7.27 -4.57 2.23
C ARG A 34 6.42 -5.86 2.24
N PRO A 35 5.68 -6.15 3.32
CA PRO A 35 4.86 -7.37 3.40
C PRO A 35 3.80 -7.37 2.29
N PHE A 36 3.42 -8.57 1.86
CA PHE A 36 2.34 -8.74 0.88
C PHE A 36 1.02 -8.27 1.49
N LYS A 37 0.36 -7.31 0.82
CA LYS A 37 -0.96 -6.81 1.21
C LYS A 37 -2.02 -7.38 0.28
N VAL A 38 -3.19 -7.68 0.85
CA VAL A 38 -4.40 -7.96 0.06
C VAL A 38 -5.00 -6.62 -0.34
N LEU A 39 -5.34 -6.45 -1.62
CA LEU A 39 -5.89 -5.21 -2.16
C LEU A 39 -7.40 -5.39 -2.38
N ASN A 40 -8.21 -4.43 -1.96
CA ASN A 40 -9.66 -4.50 -2.15
C ASN A 40 -10.07 -4.51 -3.62
N TYR A 41 -9.25 -3.90 -4.47
CA TYR A 41 -9.41 -3.98 -5.92
C TYR A 41 -9.49 -5.42 -6.43
N TRP A 42 -8.83 -6.37 -5.77
CA TRP A 42 -8.93 -7.78 -6.12
C TRP A 42 -10.34 -8.31 -5.93
N PHE A 43 -11.03 -7.93 -4.86
CA PHE A 43 -12.39 -8.40 -4.58
C PHE A 43 -13.47 -7.66 -5.39
N SER A 44 -13.14 -6.52 -6.01
CA SER A 44 -14.05 -5.86 -6.96
C SER A 44 -14.26 -6.64 -8.26
N SER A 45 -13.35 -7.56 -8.60
CA SER A 45 -13.54 -8.49 -9.73
C SER A 45 -14.32 -9.71 -9.26
N SER A 46 -15.48 -9.95 -9.89
CA SER A 46 -16.34 -11.12 -9.63
C SER A 46 -15.59 -12.45 -9.83
N ASP A 47 -14.52 -12.45 -10.61
CA ASP A 47 -13.73 -13.63 -10.93
C ASP A 47 -12.62 -13.96 -9.94
N CYS A 48 -12.24 -13.03 -9.06
CA CYS A 48 -11.10 -13.20 -8.15
C CYS A 48 -11.23 -14.45 -7.29
N MET A 49 -12.37 -14.60 -6.61
CA MET A 49 -12.62 -15.72 -5.71
C MET A 49 -12.75 -17.05 -6.47
N ARG A 50 -13.33 -17.03 -7.68
CA ARG A 50 -13.45 -18.20 -8.55
C ARG A 50 -12.06 -18.69 -8.98
N LYS A 51 -11.22 -17.79 -9.52
CA LYS A 51 -9.85 -18.11 -9.97
C LYS A 51 -8.95 -18.54 -8.81
N LEU A 52 -9.06 -17.89 -7.64
CA LEU A 52 -8.35 -18.31 -6.41
C LEU A 52 -8.72 -19.73 -5.97
N LYS A 53 -10.01 -20.09 -6.07
CA LYS A 53 -10.52 -21.42 -5.73
C LYS A 53 -10.01 -22.48 -6.71
N GLU A 54 -10.02 -22.19 -8.00
CA GLU A 54 -9.51 -23.08 -9.05
C GLU A 54 -8.02 -23.40 -8.85
N VAL A 55 -7.19 -22.37 -8.61
CA VAL A 55 -5.76 -22.56 -8.29
C VAL A 55 -5.56 -23.38 -7.02
N TYR A 56 -6.46 -23.24 -6.04
CA TYR A 56 -6.43 -24.03 -4.81
C TYR A 56 -6.94 -25.48 -4.99
N GLN A 57 -7.73 -25.78 -6.01
CA GLN A 57 -8.18 -27.16 -6.24
C GLN A 57 -7.17 -27.95 -7.07
N ASN A 58 -6.43 -27.26 -7.95
CA ASN A 58 -5.57 -27.90 -8.94
C ASN A 58 -4.10 -28.09 -8.52
N ALA A 59 -3.69 -27.63 -7.33
CA ALA A 59 -2.30 -27.80 -6.90
C ALA A 59 -2.04 -29.18 -6.28
N PRO A 60 -0.88 -29.81 -6.54
CA PRO A 60 -0.54 -31.11 -5.96
C PRO A 60 -0.23 -30.95 -4.46
N TRP A 61 -1.11 -31.48 -3.62
CA TRP A 61 -1.00 -31.39 -2.16
C TRP A 61 -0.30 -32.63 -1.61
N HIS A 62 1.02 -32.56 -1.43
CA HIS A 62 1.81 -33.65 -0.86
C HIS A 62 2.78 -33.14 0.21
N GLY A 63 3.00 -33.93 1.26
CA GLY A 63 3.91 -33.62 2.38
C GLY A 63 3.21 -33.33 3.71
N ASP A 64 4.00 -33.07 4.75
CA ASP A 64 3.50 -32.73 6.09
C ASP A 64 2.59 -31.48 6.09
N VAL A 65 1.76 -31.33 7.13
CA VAL A 65 0.79 -30.24 7.27
C VAL A 65 1.47 -28.86 7.17
N GLY A 66 2.65 -28.68 7.77
CA GLY A 66 3.40 -27.43 7.72
C GLY A 66 3.90 -27.12 6.30
N TYR A 67 4.47 -28.12 5.63
CA TYR A 67 4.92 -28.00 4.24
C TYR A 67 3.74 -27.69 3.30
N SER A 68 2.64 -28.41 3.46
CA SER A 68 1.40 -28.21 2.69
C SER A 68 0.86 -26.79 2.86
N LEU A 69 0.85 -26.22 4.07
CA LEU A 69 0.43 -24.85 4.31
C LEU A 69 1.35 -23.84 3.62
N LEU A 70 2.67 -24.03 3.73
CA LEU A 70 3.65 -23.15 3.10
C LEU A 70 3.51 -23.15 1.57
N VAL A 71 3.36 -24.33 0.96
CA VAL A 71 3.13 -24.47 -0.49
C VAL A 71 1.81 -23.77 -0.87
N LYS A 72 0.72 -23.98 -0.11
CA LYS A 72 -0.57 -23.30 -0.33
C LYS A 72 -0.42 -21.78 -0.35
N LEU A 73 0.28 -21.20 0.63
CA LEU A 73 0.50 -19.76 0.72
C LEU A 73 1.38 -19.24 -0.42
N LYS A 74 2.45 -19.96 -0.79
CA LYS A 74 3.31 -19.60 -1.92
C LYS A 74 2.54 -19.61 -3.25
N THR A 75 1.76 -20.65 -3.51
CA THR A 75 0.96 -20.77 -4.74
C THR A 75 -0.07 -19.65 -4.85
N LYS A 76 -0.81 -19.37 -3.77
CA LYS A 76 -1.78 -18.25 -3.73
C LYS A 76 -1.09 -16.90 -3.94
N LYS A 77 0.03 -16.66 -3.26
CA LYS A 77 0.82 -15.42 -3.42
C LYS A 77 1.30 -15.24 -4.86
N ALA A 78 1.81 -16.30 -5.48
CA ALA A 78 2.30 -16.26 -6.86
C ALA A 78 1.17 -15.98 -7.86
N PHE A 79 0.02 -16.67 -7.69
CA PHE A 79 -1.18 -16.43 -8.50
C PHE A 79 -1.66 -14.99 -8.36
N LEU A 80 -1.87 -14.50 -7.13
CA LEU A 80 -2.34 -13.14 -6.88
C LEU A 80 -1.40 -12.09 -7.47
N LYS A 81 -0.08 -12.28 -7.37
CA LYS A 81 0.89 -11.38 -8.00
C LYS A 81 0.77 -11.32 -9.51
N ARG A 82 0.60 -12.48 -10.16
CA ARG A 82 0.44 -12.57 -11.61
C ARG A 82 -0.89 -11.96 -12.06
N TRP A 83 -1.97 -12.41 -11.45
CA TRP A 83 -3.32 -11.97 -11.77
C TRP A 83 -3.51 -10.46 -11.53
N ASN A 84 -2.92 -9.92 -10.46
CA ASN A 84 -2.90 -8.48 -10.22
C ASN A 84 -2.26 -7.70 -11.38
N ARG A 85 -1.12 -8.19 -11.90
CA ARG A 85 -0.44 -7.57 -13.03
C ARG A 85 -1.27 -7.66 -14.32
N GLU A 86 -1.93 -8.80 -14.56
CA GLU A 86 -2.72 -9.05 -15.76
C GLU A 86 -4.01 -8.21 -15.82
N GLU A 87 -4.78 -8.16 -14.72
CA GLU A 87 -6.07 -7.43 -14.70
C GLU A 87 -5.90 -5.94 -14.40
N PHE A 88 -5.02 -5.58 -13.47
CA PHE A 88 -4.95 -4.24 -12.92
C PHE A 88 -3.67 -3.49 -13.27
N GLY A 89 -2.70 -4.17 -13.91
CA GLY A 89 -1.38 -3.62 -14.18
C GLY A 89 -0.54 -3.49 -12.91
N ASN A 90 0.37 -2.52 -12.87
CA ASN A 90 1.13 -2.22 -11.66
C ASN A 90 0.32 -1.26 -10.76
N ILE A 91 -0.47 -1.83 -9.84
CA ILE A 91 -1.23 -1.03 -8.86
C ILE A 91 -0.28 -0.12 -8.05
N ASP A 92 0.93 -0.59 -7.70
CA ASP A 92 1.92 0.24 -7.00
C ASP A 92 2.27 1.51 -7.80
N THR A 93 2.35 1.41 -9.14
CA THR A 93 2.57 2.58 -10.02
C THR A 93 1.33 3.48 -10.10
N LYS A 94 0.13 2.91 -10.14
CA LYS A 94 -1.12 3.70 -10.14
C LYS A 94 -1.30 4.48 -8.84
N MET A 95 -0.79 3.93 -7.74
CA MET A 95 -0.84 4.50 -6.41
C MET A 95 0.26 5.54 -6.14
N GLU A 96 1.36 5.49 -6.89
CA GLU A 96 2.49 6.41 -6.70
C GLU A 96 2.10 7.88 -6.91
N ASN A 97 1.29 8.17 -7.91
CA ASN A 97 0.84 9.54 -8.20
C ASN A 97 -0.07 10.12 -7.10
N PRO A 98 -1.18 9.46 -6.69
CA PRO A 98 -2.01 9.97 -5.61
C PRO A 98 -1.26 10.01 -4.26
N GLU A 99 -0.34 9.07 -3.97
CA GLU A 99 0.53 9.15 -2.79
C GLU A 99 1.40 10.42 -2.80
N LYS A 100 2.06 10.73 -3.94
CA LYS A 100 2.89 11.94 -4.09
C LYS A 100 2.07 13.22 -3.93
N LEU A 101 0.91 13.30 -4.58
CA LEU A 101 0.08 14.51 -4.52
C LEU A 101 -0.47 14.78 -3.12
N VAL A 102 -0.84 13.72 -2.38
CA VAL A 102 -1.25 13.87 -0.98
C VAL A 102 -0.08 14.34 -0.12
N ASP A 103 1.13 13.80 -0.31
CA ASP A 103 2.34 14.20 0.42
C ASP A 103 2.74 15.66 0.14
N GLU A 104 2.64 16.10 -1.12
CA GLU A 104 2.88 17.49 -1.53
C GLU A 104 1.87 18.45 -0.87
N LEU A 105 0.57 18.13 -0.92
CA LEU A 105 -0.49 18.94 -0.31
C LEU A 105 -0.40 18.96 1.22
N ASP A 106 0.01 17.85 1.84
CA ASP A 106 0.28 17.79 3.27
C ASP A 106 1.45 18.68 3.67
N THR A 107 2.54 18.64 2.89
CA THR A 107 3.71 19.49 3.10
C THR A 107 3.35 20.97 2.95
N LEU A 108 2.56 21.31 1.92
CA LEU A 108 2.08 22.66 1.69
C LEU A 108 1.17 23.14 2.84
N GLY A 109 0.31 22.26 3.36
CA GLY A 109 -0.57 22.53 4.50
C GLY A 109 0.16 22.79 5.82
N ILE A 110 1.41 22.33 5.96
CA ILE A 110 2.27 22.68 7.10
C ILE A 110 2.82 24.11 6.94
N ALA A 111 3.12 24.53 5.71
CA ALA A 111 3.71 25.83 5.41
C ALA A 111 2.68 26.97 5.35
N ARG A 112 1.47 26.70 4.84
CA ARG A 112 0.35 27.66 4.76
C ARG A 112 -1.00 26.95 4.80
N GLU A 113 -2.05 27.70 5.09
CA GLU A 113 -3.41 27.21 4.90
C GLU A 113 -3.66 26.85 3.43
N LEU A 114 -4.27 25.68 3.24
CA LEU A 114 -4.72 25.20 1.94
C LEU A 114 -6.03 25.88 1.56
N ASN A 115 -6.19 26.24 0.29
CA ASN A 115 -7.47 26.76 -0.19
C ASN A 115 -8.49 25.63 -0.40
N VAL A 116 -9.74 26.00 -0.69
CA VAL A 116 -10.84 25.04 -0.85
C VAL A 116 -10.58 24.03 -1.97
N THR A 117 -9.97 24.45 -3.08
CA THR A 117 -9.70 23.56 -4.21
C THR A 117 -8.58 22.56 -3.91
N GLU A 118 -7.53 22.98 -3.21
CA GLU A 118 -6.44 22.15 -2.71
C GLU A 118 -6.94 21.11 -1.70
N LEU A 119 -7.83 21.52 -0.79
CA LEU A 119 -8.46 20.63 0.17
C LEU A 119 -9.34 19.56 -0.51
N ASP A 120 -10.12 19.96 -1.51
CA ASP A 120 -10.95 19.02 -2.27
C ASP A 120 -10.12 18.06 -3.11
N LEU A 121 -9.03 18.53 -3.74
CA LEU A 121 -8.08 17.67 -4.45
C LEU A 121 -7.46 16.64 -3.50
N LYS A 122 -7.01 17.08 -2.33
CA LYS A 122 -6.46 16.19 -1.29
C LYS A 122 -7.45 15.11 -0.89
N ARG A 123 -8.70 15.47 -0.62
CA ARG A 123 -9.78 14.52 -0.26
C ARG A 123 -10.04 13.50 -1.36
N ARG A 124 -10.03 13.92 -2.63
CA ARG A 124 -10.24 13.02 -3.78
C ARG A 124 -9.13 11.99 -3.90
N PHE A 125 -7.87 12.42 -3.88
CA PHE A 125 -6.73 11.49 -3.97
C PHE A 125 -6.65 10.57 -2.75
N GLN A 126 -7.00 11.06 -1.56
CA GLN A 126 -7.20 10.19 -0.42
C GLN A 126 -8.28 9.15 -0.74
N ALA A 127 -9.50 9.53 -1.11
CA ALA A 127 -10.57 8.59 -1.42
C ALA A 127 -10.16 7.52 -2.46
N GLU A 128 -9.37 7.89 -3.47
CA GLU A 128 -8.80 6.94 -4.44
C GLU A 128 -7.84 5.93 -3.79
N LEU A 129 -6.92 6.40 -2.93
CA LEU A 129 -6.02 5.52 -2.18
C LEU A 129 -6.78 4.58 -1.24
N TRP A 130 -7.81 5.09 -0.56
CA TRP A 130 -8.67 4.31 0.32
C TRP A 130 -9.38 3.20 -0.46
N LYS A 131 -9.98 3.52 -1.61
CA LYS A 131 -10.65 2.53 -2.47
C LYS A 131 -9.69 1.46 -3.01
N ALA A 132 -8.42 1.82 -3.23
CA ALA A 132 -7.42 0.88 -3.76
C ALA A 132 -6.91 -0.10 -2.69
N LEU A 133 -6.74 0.36 -1.45
CA LEU A 133 -6.05 -0.38 -0.39
C LEU A 133 -6.96 -0.99 0.69
N LEU A 134 -8.17 -0.48 0.88
CA LEU A 134 -9.01 -0.74 2.06
C LEU A 134 -10.46 -0.99 1.69
#